data_AF-W4RT83-F1
#
_entry.id   AF-W4RT83-F1
#
_cell.length_a   1.000
_cell.length_b   1.000
_cell.length_c   1.000
_cell.angle_alpha   90.00
_cell.angle_beta   90.00
_cell.angle_gamma   90.00
#
_symmetry.space_group_name_H-M   'P 1'
#
loop_
_entity.id
_entity.type
_entity.pdbx_description
1 polymer ?
#
loop_
_entity_poly.entity_id
_entity_poly.type
_entity_poly.pdbx_seq_one_letter_code
_entity_poly.pdbx_strand_id
1 'polypeptide(L)' 'MNTSFLNEMKKKMKGTMTVAVPHQDVLIIADVENNTGYDILAQMTMSFFASGRVPITALSFLYEDGELEPIFILGKTKKE' A
#
# COMPACT_ATOMS: atom_id res chain seq x y z
N MET A 1 5.21 -11.55 8.41
CA MET A 1 3.74 -11.37 8.36
C MET A 1 3.07 -12.72 8.15
N ASN A 2 1.78 -12.85 8.44
CA ASN A 2 1.06 -14.11 8.27
C ASN A 2 0.60 -14.27 6.80
N THR A 3 1.33 -15.06 6.01
CA THR A 3 1.02 -15.31 4.59
C THR A 3 -0.38 -15.92 4.40
N SER A 4 -0.85 -16.73 5.34
CA SER A 4 -2.22 -17.28 5.29
C SER A 4 -3.28 -16.19 5.33
N PHE A 5 -3.08 -15.15 6.14
CA PHE A 5 -4.00 -14.02 6.23
C PHE A 5 -4.03 -13.21 4.93
N LEU A 6 -2.86 -12.87 4.37
CA LEU A 6 -2.79 -12.12 3.11
C LEU A 6 -3.41 -12.90 1.94
N ASN A 7 -3.19 -14.22 1.89
CA ASN A 7 -3.82 -15.10 0.90
C ASN A 7 -5.35 -15.13 1.03
N GLU A 8 -5.88 -15.14 2.25
CA GLU A 8 -7.33 -15.09 2.45
C GLU A 8 -7.92 -13.74 2.01
N MET A 9 -7.21 -12.64 2.28
CA MET A 9 -7.61 -11.30 1.84
C MET A 9 -7.58 -11.17 0.32
N LYS A 10 -6.51 -11.63 -0.35
CA LYS A 10 -6.38 -11.62 -1.82
C LYS A 10 -7.54 -12.32 -2.50
N LYS A 11 -8.03 -13.44 -1.96
CA LYS A 11 -9.19 -14.19 -2.50
C LYS A 11 -10.49 -13.37 -2.53
N LYS A 12 -10.60 -12.32 -1.73
CA LYS A 12 -11.79 -11.45 -1.63
C LYS A 12 -11.68 -10.21 -2.54
N MET A 13 -10.52 -9.99 -3.15
CA MET A 13 -10.22 -8.80 -3.96
C MET A 13 -10.48 -9.02 -5.44
N LYS A 14 -10.82 -7.94 -6.15
CA LYS A 14 -11.08 -7.94 -7.60
C LYS A 14 -9.93 -7.36 -8.40
N GLY A 15 -9.26 -6.35 -7.85
CA GLY A 15 -8.13 -5.67 -8.45
C GLY A 15 -6.80 -6.17 -7.90
N THR A 16 -5.82 -5.27 -7.90
CA THR A 16 -4.48 -5.58 -7.43
C THR A 16 -4.40 -5.37 -5.92
N MET A 17 -4.12 -6.43 -5.18
CA MET A 17 -3.87 -6.34 -3.75
C MET A 17 -2.54 -5.61 -3.51
N THR A 18 -2.62 -4.56 -2.71
CA THR A 18 -1.47 -3.79 -2.24
C THR A 18 -1.42 -3.79 -0.73
N VAL A 19 -0.21 -3.71 -0.18
CA VAL A 19 0.06 -3.68 1.25
C VAL A 19 1.06 -2.56 1.56
N ALA A 20 0.86 -1.81 2.63
CA ALA A 20 1.83 -0.82 3.09
C ALA A 20 1.88 -0.77 4.62
N VAL A 21 3.07 -0.52 5.16
CA VAL A 21 3.31 -0.36 6.60
C VAL A 21 4.04 0.97 6.82
N PRO A 22 3.35 2.12 6.69
CA PRO A 22 4.00 3.43 6.77
C PRO A 22 4.50 3.80 8.16
N HIS A 23 3.88 3.24 9.19
CA HIS A 23 4.15 3.53 10.60
C HIS A 23 3.91 2.27 11.45
N GLN A 24 4.44 2.23 12.67
CA GLN A 24 4.42 1.05 13.54
C GLN A 24 3.02 0.53 13.91
N ASP A 25 2.00 1.38 13.89
CA ASP A 25 0.61 1.07 14.26
C ASP A 25 -0.34 1.13 13.05
N VAL A 26 0.19 1.20 11.83
CA VAL A 26 -0.59 1.29 10.59
C VAL A 26 -0.22 0.18 9.64
N LEU A 27 -1.21 -0.65 9.29
CA LEU A 27 -1.18 -1.60 8.18
C LEU A 27 -2.28 -1.22 7.20
N ILE A 28 -1.90 -0.85 5.97
CA ILE A 28 -2.83 -0.58 4.88
C ILE A 28 -2.86 -1.81 3.99
N ILE A 29 -4.06 -2.31 3.71
CA ILE A 29 -4.31 -3.36 2.71
C ILE A 29 -5.39 -2.80 1.77
N ALA A 30 -5.06 -2.62 0.49
CA ALA A 30 -5.97 -2.02 -0.46
C ALA A 30 -6.15 -2.90 -1.70
N ASP A 31 -7.40 -2.98 -2.16
CA ASP A 31 -7.79 -3.56 -3.45
C ASP A 31 -7.82 -2.43 -4.49
N VAL A 32 -6.80 -2.37 -5.34
CA VAL A 32 -6.63 -1.28 -6.30
C VAL A 32 -7.11 -1.70 -7.68
N GLU A 33 -8.21 -1.09 -8.13
CA GLU A 33 -8.85 -1.41 -9.42
C GLU A 33 -8.45 -0.45 -10.56
N ASN A 34 -7.74 0.65 -10.26
CA ASN A 34 -7.33 1.64 -11.28
C ASN A 34 -6.14 2.51 -10.83
N ASN A 35 -5.60 3.30 -11.76
CA ASN A 35 -4.46 4.20 -11.54
C ASN A 35 -4.73 5.25 -10.45
N THR A 36 -5.96 5.76 -10.34
CA THR A 36 -6.31 6.74 -9.30
C THR A 36 -6.21 6.11 -7.90
N GLY A 37 -6.53 4.82 -7.76
CA GLY A 37 -6.36 4.10 -6.50
C GLY A 37 -4.89 4.04 -6.05
N TYR A 38 -3.95 3.89 -6.98
CA TYR A 38 -2.52 3.99 -6.68
C TYR A 38 -2.14 5.40 -6.21
N ASP A 39 -2.63 6.44 -6.87
CA ASP A 39 -2.37 7.84 -6.45
C ASP A 39 -2.87 8.10 -5.01
N ILE A 40 -4.05 7.60 -4.66
CA ILE A 40 -4.61 7.69 -3.29
C ILE A 40 -3.76 6.91 -2.29
N LEU A 41 -3.37 5.67 -2.62
CA LEU A 41 -2.53 4.84 -1.76
C LEU A 41 -1.19 5.52 -1.47
N ALA A 42 -0.56 6.12 -2.48
CA ALA A 42 0.70 6.84 -2.33
C ALA A 42 0.57 8.04 -1.38
N GLN A 43 -0.47 8.86 -1.58
CA GLN A 43 -0.72 10.02 -0.70
C GLN A 43 -1.02 9.59 0.74
N MET A 44 -1.82 8.54 0.93
CA MET A 44 -2.17 8.02 2.25
C MET A 44 -0.94 7.46 2.98
N THR A 45 -0.15 6.64 2.29
CA THR A 45 1.08 6.06 2.83
C THR A 45 2.08 7.16 3.22
N MET A 46 2.28 8.16 2.35
CA MET A 46 3.16 9.28 2.64
C MET A 46 2.67 10.13 3.81
N SER A 47 1.35 10.35 3.93
CA SER A 47 0.75 11.10 5.04
C SER A 47 1.03 10.44 6.39
N PHE A 48 0.83 9.13 6.50
CA PHE A 48 1.16 8.38 7.72
C PHE A 48 2.66 8.33 7.99
N PHE A 49 3.47 8.14 6.96
CA PHE A 49 4.92 8.14 7.07
C PHE A 49 5.46 9.48 7.58
N ALA A 50 4.98 10.60 7.06
CA ALA A 50 5.44 11.94 7.43
C ALA A 50 4.92 12.44 8.78
N SER A 51 3.69 12.04 9.17
CA SER A 51 3.05 12.51 10.40
C SER A 51 3.40 11.66 11.62
N GLY A 52 3.93 10.46 11.41
CA GLY A 52 4.23 9.50 12.46
C GLY A 52 5.49 9.81 13.25
N ARG A 53 5.51 9.44 14.53
CA ARG A 53 6.71 9.57 15.39
C ARG A 53 7.78 8.51 15.09
N VAL A 54 7.35 7.35 14.59
CA VAL A 54 8.21 6.19 14.28
C VAL A 54 7.89 5.71 12.86
N PRO A 55 8.36 6.44 11.83
CA PRO A 55 8.14 6.04 10.44
C PRO A 55 8.83 4.71 10.14
N ILE A 56 8.22 3.90 9.26
CA ILE A 56 8.81 2.64 8.80
C ILE A 56 9.24 2.75 7.33
N THR A 57 8.30 2.95 6.40
CA THR A 57 8.61 3.09 4.96
C THR A 57 7.53 3.88 4.21
N ALA A 58 7.93 4.66 3.21
CA ALA A 58 6.98 5.31 2.29
C ALA A 58 6.57 4.39 1.13
N LEU A 59 7.20 3.23 0.99
CA LEU A 59 6.90 2.28 -0.08
C LEU A 59 5.61 1.52 0.21
N SER A 60 4.88 1.24 -0.87
CA SER A 60 3.83 0.23 -0.90
C SER A 60 4.37 -1.03 -1.56
N PHE A 61 3.66 -2.14 -1.39
CA PHE A 61 4.03 -3.44 -1.93
C PHE A 61 2.85 -4.02 -2.70
N LEU A 62 3.10 -4.63 -3.84
CA LEU A 62 2.15 -5.54 -4.47
C LEU A 62 2.21 -6.88 -3.75
N TYR A 63 1.05 -7.52 -3.61
CA TYR A 63 0.98 -8.90 -3.13
C TYR A 63 0.53 -9.82 -4.25
N GLU A 64 1.47 -10.64 -4.74
CA GLU A 64 1.26 -11.61 -5.80
C GLU A 64 2.03 -12.90 -5.50
N ASP A 65 1.41 -14.05 -5.72
CA ASP A 65 2.01 -15.39 -5.50
C ASP A 65 2.66 -15.61 -4.12
N GLY A 66 2.20 -14.88 -3.08
CA GLY A 66 2.76 -14.97 -1.73
C GLY A 66 3.98 -14.09 -1.48
N GLU A 67 4.41 -13.32 -2.48
CA GLU A 67 5.52 -12.39 -2.40
C GLU A 67 5.06 -10.93 -2.28
N LEU A 68 5.92 -10.10 -1.70
CA LEU A 68 5.72 -8.67 -1.56
C LEU A 68 6.72 -7.94 -2.46
N GLU A 69 6.25 -7.46 -3.61
CA GLU A 69 7.09 -6.71 -4.53
C GLU A 69 7.00 -5.20 -4.21
N PRO A 70 8.11 -4.52 -3.90
CA PRO A 70 8.07 -3.10 -3.60
C PRO A 70 7.69 -2.29 -4.85
N ILE A 71 6.75 -1.37 -4.69
CA ILE A 71 6.34 -0.44 -5.75
C ILE A 71 6.57 1.00 -5.33
N PHE A 72 7.08 1.77 -6.28
CA PHE A 72 7.18 3.21 -6.17
C PHE A 72 6.07 3.87 -6.98
N ILE A 73 5.12 4.49 -6.29
CA ILE A 73 4.04 5.21 -6.94
C ILE A 73 4.44 6.69 -6.99
N LEU A 74 4.75 7.17 -8.19
CA LEU A 74 5.00 8.58 -8.44
C LEU A 74 3.70 9.36 -8.23
N GLY A 75 3.56 9.97 -7.05
CA GLY A 75 2.46 10.88 -6.78
C GLY A 75 2.44 12.01 -7.81
N LYS A 76 1.34 12.17 -8.52
CA LYS A 76 1.16 13.33 -9.40
C LYS A 76 1.07 14.58 -8.53
N THR A 77 2.08 15.43 -8.58
CA THR A 77 1.95 16.81 -8.10
C THR A 77 0.82 17.45 -8.89
N LYS A 78 -0.19 18.00 -8.22
CA LYS A 78 -1.17 18.88 -8.88
C LYS A 78 -0.35 20.00 -9.53
N LYS A 79 -0.16 19.94 -10.85
CA LYS A 79 0.23 21.12 -11.61
C LYS A 79 -0.99 22.04 -11.56
N GLU A 80 -0.80 23.21 -10.95
CA GLU A 80 -1.75 24.33 -11.00
C GLU A 80 -2.09 24.69 -12.45
#